data_AF-A0A2V3JNF6-F1
#
_entry.id   AF-A0A2V3JNF6-F1
#
_cell.length_a   1.000
_cell.length_b   1.000
_cell.length_c   1.000
_cell.angle_alpha   90.00
_cell.angle_beta   90.00
_cell.angle_gamma   90.00
#
_symmetry.space_group_name_H-M   'P 1'
#
loop_
_entity.id
_entity.type
_entity.pdbx_description
1 polymer ?
#
loop_
_entity_poly.entity_id
_entity_poly.type
_entity_poly.pdbx_seq_one_letter_code
_entity_poly.pdbx_strand_id
1 'polypeptide(L)'
;MSDIIEDKTLIDWFKDNYEKITFINIEPEYERIGRSSRLKESIADLITDKKFFEQKEKLISIWKNLVANAIIFLKSKDDRECFHDDGDYGIEDLGEFFDRYCKFEKLLYGSGEYYRDHVSHVFKVFLLGEKLVRDHLDDFSSIDVMDHKLELCLFRWGEIPGDDNERLLRYLQNEYGIGWVKGAEISKSDDEKTICIKKDENSAKIMFDEIDIKATLELNDGVIYDLKVKIENDERKIIKSKLITAEEKEAMWCIASLTHDLGYPTEVVHKIHDQLKDMLSVFNIKDVSYILSQQSQSFNDFIIRLISSDLTLCGENGSLYYTTHTQAKYYFKYSRSIEKWDHGVESCVVLMKSLVYFLETDFSIDRRRSMKIDDAQQFLIRQRILRSIASHNCDFIYHLKLDLSFLLRIIDEMQEWGRPKLADLFMKTPETGFKIIKFEKDDIEYSITFRYLGGVEPEDIEEFHADVKEYFRRKINTYIMILRSAVDGKQREFVLTFNVVATVSKENTYKFIHKNPQEITCEIDGNSVELPELDENNWDKFYETYLKND
;
A
#
# COMPACT_ATOMS: atom_id res chain seq x y z
N MET A 1 27.45 -16.01 8.21
CA MET A 1 27.25 -14.60 8.58
C MET A 1 26.83 -13.73 7.37
N SER A 2 26.52 -14.29 6.19
CA SER A 2 26.37 -13.54 4.92
C SER A 2 24.95 -13.09 4.53
N ASP A 3 23.91 -13.34 5.34
CA ASP A 3 22.51 -13.16 4.89
C ASP A 3 21.68 -12.23 5.80
N ILE A 4 22.33 -11.46 6.69
CA ILE A 4 21.62 -10.52 7.57
C ILE A 4 21.46 -9.19 6.83
N ILE A 5 20.23 -8.66 6.79
CA ILE A 5 19.97 -7.32 6.22
C ILE A 5 20.12 -6.27 7.32
N GLU A 6 21.01 -5.32 7.08
CA GLU A 6 21.31 -4.16 7.91
C GLU A 6 21.41 -2.89 7.05
N ASP A 7 21.60 -1.73 7.69
CA ASP A 7 21.71 -0.44 7.00
C ASP A 7 22.76 -0.47 5.88
N LYS A 8 23.93 -1.06 6.13
CA LYS A 8 25.00 -1.22 5.15
C LYS A 8 24.51 -1.92 3.88
N THR A 9 23.88 -3.09 4.04
CA THR A 9 23.38 -3.88 2.91
C THR A 9 22.27 -3.17 2.14
N LEU A 10 21.43 -2.37 2.82
CA LEU A 10 20.41 -1.58 2.15
C LEU A 10 21.00 -0.40 1.38
N ILE A 11 22.03 0.26 1.91
CA ILE A 11 22.73 1.36 1.21
C ILE A 11 23.42 0.81 -0.04
N ASP A 12 24.17 -0.29 0.08
CA ASP A 12 24.84 -0.92 -1.06
C ASP A 12 23.83 -1.34 -2.12
N TRP A 13 22.76 -2.02 -1.72
CA TRP A 13 21.68 -2.40 -2.64
C TRP A 13 21.05 -1.18 -3.32
N PHE A 14 20.80 -0.10 -2.58
CA PHE A 14 20.20 1.09 -3.16
C PHE A 14 21.12 1.75 -4.19
N LYS A 15 22.41 1.88 -3.90
CA LYS A 15 23.40 2.44 -4.83
C LYS A 15 23.56 1.61 -6.09
N ASP A 16 23.43 0.28 -5.98
CA ASP A 16 23.56 -0.63 -7.12
C ASP A 16 22.28 -0.74 -7.96
N ASN A 17 21.11 -0.38 -7.41
CA ASN A 17 19.82 -0.65 -8.04
C ASN A 17 18.91 0.58 -8.25
N TYR A 18 19.25 1.77 -7.75
CA TYR A 18 18.38 2.94 -7.91
C TYR A 18 18.09 3.27 -9.38
N GLU A 19 18.98 2.94 -10.32
CA GLU A 19 18.77 3.16 -11.74
C GLU A 19 17.72 2.22 -12.35
N LYS A 20 17.35 1.13 -11.67
CA LYS A 20 16.27 0.23 -12.10
C LYS A 20 14.89 0.72 -11.66
N ILE A 21 14.84 1.66 -10.72
CA ILE A 21 13.59 2.26 -10.22
C ILE A 21 13.14 3.32 -11.24
N THR A 22 12.04 3.05 -11.94
CA THR A 22 11.70 3.80 -13.16
C THR A 22 11.50 5.29 -12.91
N PHE A 23 10.80 5.65 -11.83
CA PHE A 23 10.52 7.05 -11.51
C PHE A 23 11.76 7.83 -11.02
N ILE A 24 12.86 7.19 -10.64
CA ILE A 24 14.12 7.90 -10.31
C ILE A 24 14.78 8.46 -11.59
N ASN A 25 14.54 7.82 -12.73
CA ASN A 25 15.07 8.22 -14.03
C ASN A 25 14.07 8.96 -14.89
N ILE A 26 12.98 9.49 -14.30
CA ILE A 26 12.04 10.29 -15.06
C ILE A 26 12.73 11.55 -15.58
N GLU A 27 12.58 11.78 -16.88
CA GLU A 27 12.93 13.02 -17.57
C GLU A 27 11.61 13.65 -18.03
N PRO A 28 10.98 14.50 -17.21
CA PRO A 28 9.73 15.15 -17.60
C PRO A 28 10.01 16.08 -18.80
N GLU A 29 9.01 16.26 -19.68
CA GLU A 29 9.16 17.12 -20.87
C GLU A 29 9.56 18.55 -20.50
N TYR A 30 9.14 19.00 -19.31
CA TYR A 30 9.47 20.29 -18.74
C TYR A 30 10.00 20.12 -17.31
N GLU A 31 11.32 20.18 -17.15
CA GLU A 31 11.99 20.16 -15.84
C GLU A 31 12.37 21.57 -15.39
N ARG A 32 11.79 22.03 -14.26
CA ARG A 32 12.08 23.33 -13.63
C ARG A 32 13.12 23.22 -12.51
N ILE A 33 13.15 22.10 -11.78
CA ILE A 33 13.83 22.02 -10.47
C ILE A 33 15.09 21.10 -10.49
N GLY A 34 15.27 20.25 -11.51
CA GLY A 34 16.44 19.37 -11.61
C GLY A 34 16.42 18.21 -10.60
N ARG A 35 15.23 17.69 -10.25
CA ARG A 35 15.04 16.77 -9.11
C ARG A 35 15.74 15.43 -9.32
N SER A 36 15.63 14.86 -10.51
CA SER A 36 16.22 13.55 -10.82
C SER A 36 17.76 13.59 -10.70
N SER A 37 18.39 14.66 -11.17
CA SER A 37 19.85 14.85 -11.04
C SER A 37 20.27 14.99 -9.57
N ARG A 38 19.59 15.85 -8.79
CA ARG A 38 19.88 16.03 -7.36
C ARG A 38 19.67 14.76 -6.54
N LEU A 39 18.66 13.97 -6.90
CA LEU A 39 18.38 12.68 -6.28
C LEU A 39 19.55 11.72 -6.51
N LYS A 40 19.98 11.55 -7.76
CA LYS A 40 21.12 10.68 -8.12
C LYS A 40 22.41 11.09 -7.40
N GLU A 41 22.70 12.39 -7.37
CA GLU A 41 23.84 12.93 -6.61
C GLU A 41 23.73 12.60 -5.12
N SER A 42 22.57 12.84 -4.51
CA SER A 42 22.34 12.57 -3.08
C SER A 42 22.46 11.08 -2.73
N ILE A 43 22.02 10.18 -3.62
CA ILE A 43 22.16 8.73 -3.46
C ILE A 43 23.63 8.32 -3.56
N ALA A 44 24.35 8.82 -4.58
CA ALA A 44 25.77 8.53 -4.76
C ALA A 44 26.62 8.95 -3.56
N ASP A 45 26.24 10.07 -2.93
CA ASP A 45 26.88 10.64 -1.75
C ASP A 45 26.62 9.86 -0.45
N LEU A 46 25.75 8.85 -0.44
CA LEU A 46 25.57 7.98 0.73
C LEU A 46 26.84 7.16 0.99
N ILE A 47 27.27 7.15 2.25
CA ILE A 47 28.43 6.40 2.74
C ILE A 47 27.95 5.06 3.30
N THR A 48 28.35 3.97 2.63
CA THR A 48 27.98 2.57 2.95
C THR A 48 28.25 2.18 4.41
N ASP A 49 29.41 2.54 4.96
CA ASP A 49 29.81 2.12 6.31
C ASP A 49 29.21 3.00 7.43
N LYS A 50 28.40 4.00 7.09
CA LYS A 50 27.68 4.82 8.06
C LYS A 50 26.23 4.38 8.18
N LYS A 51 25.70 4.40 9.40
CA LYS A 51 24.28 4.11 9.63
C LYS A 51 23.41 5.20 9.01
N PHE A 52 22.15 4.87 8.71
CA PHE A 52 21.23 5.82 8.09
C PHE A 52 21.06 7.09 8.94
N PHE A 53 20.94 6.94 10.27
CA PHE A 53 20.69 8.08 11.16
C PHE A 53 21.85 9.09 11.19
N GLU A 54 23.08 8.64 10.93
CA GLU A 54 24.27 9.50 10.86
C GLU A 54 24.30 10.35 9.59
N GLN A 55 23.40 10.08 8.64
CA GLN A 55 23.31 10.73 7.32
C GLN A 55 21.94 11.41 7.12
N LYS A 56 21.23 11.74 8.21
CA LYS A 56 19.85 12.25 8.21
C LYS A 56 19.60 13.41 7.24
N GLU A 57 20.49 14.40 7.16
CA GLU A 57 20.31 15.54 6.25
C GLU A 57 20.24 15.12 4.78
N LYS A 58 21.10 14.16 4.39
CA LYS A 58 21.07 13.57 3.04
C LYS A 58 19.80 12.77 2.83
N LEU A 59 19.39 11.98 3.82
CA LEU A 59 18.14 11.21 3.74
C LEU A 59 16.92 12.11 3.55
N ILE A 60 16.82 13.24 4.26
CA ILE A 60 15.71 14.19 4.07
C ILE A 60 15.69 14.70 2.62
N SER A 61 16.85 15.04 2.04
CA SER A 61 16.95 15.43 0.63
C SER A 61 16.48 14.32 -0.32
N ILE A 62 16.97 13.09 -0.11
CA ILE A 62 16.59 11.93 -0.91
C ILE A 62 15.08 11.67 -0.79
N TRP A 63 14.52 11.77 0.41
CA TRP A 63 13.11 11.53 0.70
C TRP A 63 12.22 12.50 -0.08
N LYS A 64 12.52 13.81 0.02
CA LYS A 64 11.75 14.85 -0.68
C LYS A 64 11.73 14.58 -2.19
N ASN A 65 12.89 14.23 -2.76
CA ASN A 65 13.01 14.00 -4.20
C ASN A 65 12.41 12.66 -4.65
N LEU A 66 12.48 11.59 -3.84
CA LEU A 66 11.84 10.31 -4.15
C LEU A 66 10.31 10.44 -4.21
N VAL A 67 9.72 11.07 -3.19
CA VAL A 67 8.25 11.26 -3.13
C VAL A 67 7.80 12.17 -4.27
N ALA A 68 8.54 13.25 -4.56
CA ALA A 68 8.25 14.13 -5.69
C ALA A 68 8.30 13.39 -7.03
N ASN A 69 9.39 12.67 -7.30
CA ASN A 69 9.57 11.94 -8.55
C ASN A 69 8.50 10.85 -8.74
N ALA A 70 8.10 10.16 -7.67
CA ALA A 70 7.01 9.19 -7.73
C ALA A 70 5.67 9.85 -8.09
N ILE A 71 5.36 11.02 -7.52
CA ILE A 71 4.14 11.79 -7.87
C ILE A 71 4.20 12.27 -9.33
N ILE A 72 5.32 12.88 -9.75
CA ILE A 72 5.52 13.34 -11.13
C ILE A 72 5.37 12.18 -12.11
N PHE A 73 5.92 11.01 -11.78
CA PHE A 73 5.77 9.80 -12.58
C PHE A 73 4.31 9.37 -12.70
N LEU A 74 3.57 9.27 -11.59
CA LEU A 74 2.15 8.91 -11.64
C LEU A 74 1.32 9.92 -12.44
N LYS A 75 1.61 11.22 -12.34
CA LYS A 75 0.99 12.25 -13.18
C LYS A 75 1.34 12.09 -14.66
N SER A 76 2.58 11.75 -14.98
CA SER A 76 3.03 11.53 -16.37
C SER A 76 2.35 10.32 -17.04
N LYS A 77 1.80 9.39 -16.25
CA LYS A 77 1.03 8.23 -16.73
C LYS A 77 -0.47 8.50 -16.83
N ASP A 78 -0.94 9.64 -16.35
CA ASP A 78 -2.34 10.07 -16.48
C ASP A 78 -2.56 10.73 -17.84
N ASP A 79 -3.27 10.04 -18.75
CA ASP A 79 -3.57 10.55 -20.10
C ASP A 79 -4.38 11.86 -20.09
N ARG A 80 -4.96 12.25 -18.95
CA ARG A 80 -5.71 13.51 -18.76
C ARG A 80 -4.79 14.71 -18.55
N GLU A 81 -3.54 14.48 -18.16
CA GLU A 81 -2.54 15.51 -17.83
C GLU A 81 -1.75 15.94 -19.09
N CYS A 82 -2.39 16.72 -19.99
CA CYS A 82 -1.86 16.98 -21.34
C CYS A 82 -0.46 17.63 -21.43
N PHE A 83 0.06 18.23 -20.35
CA PHE A 83 1.33 18.96 -20.36
C PHE A 83 2.46 18.26 -19.61
N HIS A 84 2.16 17.16 -18.90
CA HIS A 84 3.11 16.31 -18.16
C HIS A 84 4.28 17.08 -17.50
N ASP A 85 3.95 18.12 -16.73
CA ASP A 85 4.95 18.98 -16.07
C ASP A 85 5.57 18.33 -14.82
N ASP A 86 6.65 18.91 -14.30
CA ASP A 86 7.27 18.49 -13.04
C ASP A 86 6.52 19.01 -11.78
N GLY A 87 5.24 19.33 -11.91
CA GLY A 87 4.42 19.94 -10.87
C GLY A 87 4.06 18.96 -9.75
N ASP A 88 4.90 18.87 -8.73
CA ASP A 88 4.75 18.07 -7.53
C ASP A 88 4.04 18.82 -6.37
N TYR A 89 3.29 19.87 -6.73
CA TYR A 89 2.69 20.89 -5.85
C TYR A 89 2.40 20.41 -4.42
N GLY A 90 3.12 21.00 -3.46
CA GLY A 90 2.98 20.72 -2.03
C GLY A 90 4.13 19.93 -1.41
N ILE A 91 5.09 19.41 -2.20
CA ILE A 91 6.26 18.69 -1.66
C ILE A 91 7.11 19.56 -0.75
N GLU A 92 7.29 20.84 -1.06
CA GLU A 92 8.04 21.74 -0.17
C GLU A 92 7.32 21.96 1.16
N ASP A 93 5.99 22.11 1.16
CA ASP A 93 5.19 22.24 2.37
C ASP A 93 5.22 20.96 3.22
N LEU A 94 5.12 19.79 2.56
CA LEU A 94 5.26 18.49 3.20
C LEU A 94 6.67 18.31 3.78
N GLY A 95 7.69 18.74 3.04
CA GLY A 95 9.07 18.76 3.48
C GLY A 95 9.30 19.65 4.69
N GLU A 96 8.67 20.84 4.73
CA GLU A 96 8.73 21.72 5.89
C GLU A 96 8.02 21.11 7.11
N PHE A 97 6.88 20.45 6.91
CA PHE A 97 6.22 19.69 7.97
C PHE A 97 7.14 18.59 8.51
N PHE A 98 7.80 17.83 7.63
CA PHE A 98 8.72 16.76 8.03
C PHE A 98 9.95 17.30 8.78
N ASP A 99 10.47 18.46 8.38
CA ASP A 99 11.56 19.14 9.09
C ASP A 99 11.13 19.63 10.48
N ARG A 100 9.90 20.17 10.60
CA ARG A 100 9.30 20.55 11.89
C ARG A 100 9.07 19.32 12.76
N TYR A 101 8.64 18.20 12.18
CA TYR A 101 8.53 16.92 12.87
C TYR A 101 9.88 16.52 13.47
N CYS A 102 10.94 16.43 12.64
CA CYS A 102 12.27 16.05 13.11
C CYS A 102 12.78 16.95 14.26
N LYS A 103 12.42 18.24 14.27
CA LYS A 103 12.75 19.16 15.38
C LYS A 103 11.95 18.88 16.64
N PHE A 104 10.65 18.60 16.51
CA PHE A 104 9.76 18.26 17.63
C PHE A 104 10.18 16.94 18.28
N GLU A 105 10.57 15.96 17.49
CA GLU A 105 11.10 14.66 17.92
C GLU A 105 12.30 14.84 18.89
N LYS A 106 13.24 15.73 18.56
CA LYS A 106 14.38 16.08 19.43
C LYS A 106 13.96 16.67 20.77
N LEU A 107 12.82 17.36 20.84
CA LEU A 107 12.30 17.92 22.09
C LEU A 107 11.67 16.84 22.97
N LEU A 108 10.93 15.90 22.37
CA LEU A 108 10.23 14.85 23.11
C LEU A 108 11.18 13.89 23.83
N TYR A 109 12.32 13.61 23.22
CA TYR A 109 13.19 12.52 23.65
C TYR A 109 14.54 12.98 24.20
N GLY A 110 14.71 14.29 24.37
CA GLY A 110 15.92 14.90 24.90
C GLY A 110 17.11 14.88 23.93
N SER A 111 18.25 15.35 24.41
CA SER A 111 19.50 15.54 23.64
C SER A 111 20.22 14.24 23.22
N GLY A 112 19.60 13.08 23.39
CA GLY A 112 20.14 11.83 22.88
C GLY A 112 19.95 11.79 21.37
N GLU A 113 21.01 12.10 20.59
CA GLU A 113 20.98 12.05 19.12
C GLU A 113 20.51 10.68 18.56
N TYR A 114 20.57 9.63 19.39
CA TYR A 114 20.22 8.25 19.08
C TYR A 114 18.74 7.89 19.26
N TYR A 115 17.95 8.70 19.98
CA TYR A 115 16.66 8.20 20.47
C TYR A 115 15.60 8.11 19.37
N ARG A 116 15.80 8.73 18.20
CA ARG A 116 14.81 8.63 17.14
C ARG A 116 15.26 9.16 15.79
N ASP A 117 15.28 8.29 14.80
CA ASP A 117 15.34 8.73 13.41
C ASP A 117 14.21 8.08 12.60
N HIS A 118 13.01 8.66 12.69
CA HIS A 118 11.89 8.25 11.84
C HIS A 118 12.24 8.35 10.35
N VAL A 119 13.14 9.28 9.99
CA VAL A 119 13.68 9.38 8.62
C VAL A 119 14.34 8.07 8.22
N SER A 120 15.31 7.58 9.01
CA SER A 120 15.92 6.27 8.78
C SER A 120 14.88 5.14 8.73
N HIS A 121 13.90 5.15 9.64
CA HIS A 121 12.89 4.09 9.70
C HIS A 121 12.10 3.98 8.40
N VAL A 122 11.47 5.06 7.93
CA VAL A 122 10.67 5.03 6.69
C VAL A 122 11.52 4.68 5.47
N PHE A 123 12.80 5.10 5.45
CA PHE A 123 13.76 4.69 4.42
C PHE A 123 14.07 3.20 4.44
N LYS A 124 14.30 2.63 5.61
CA LYS A 124 14.55 1.19 5.75
C LYS A 124 13.33 0.40 5.30
N VAL A 125 12.12 0.84 5.64
CA VAL A 125 10.87 0.20 5.17
C VAL A 125 10.79 0.26 3.65
N PHE A 126 10.97 1.44 3.04
CA PHE A 126 10.98 1.60 1.59
C PHE A 126 11.99 0.67 0.90
N LEU A 127 13.26 0.74 1.31
CA LEU A 127 14.34 -0.03 0.69
C LEU A 127 14.23 -1.53 0.94
N LEU A 128 13.76 -1.94 2.12
CA LEU A 128 13.52 -3.35 2.42
C LEU A 128 12.41 -3.90 1.50
N GLY A 129 11.30 -3.18 1.35
CA GLY A 129 10.23 -3.61 0.45
C GLY A 129 10.67 -3.65 -1.02
N GLU A 130 11.37 -2.61 -1.49
CA GLU A 130 11.96 -2.57 -2.83
C GLU A 130 12.88 -3.76 -3.09
N LYS A 131 13.80 -4.02 -2.16
CA LYS A 131 14.73 -5.15 -2.24
C LYS A 131 14.00 -6.48 -2.28
N LEU A 132 13.05 -6.73 -1.37
CA LEU A 132 12.37 -8.01 -1.29
C LEU A 132 11.48 -8.29 -2.50
N VAL A 133 10.76 -7.28 -2.99
CA VAL A 133 9.93 -7.43 -4.19
C VAL A 133 10.80 -7.73 -5.42
N ARG A 134 11.91 -7.03 -5.61
CA ARG A 134 12.79 -7.24 -6.77
C ARG A 134 13.58 -8.54 -6.71
N ASP A 135 14.06 -8.92 -5.53
CA ASP A 135 14.87 -10.12 -5.36
C ASP A 135 14.03 -11.41 -5.38
N HIS A 136 12.74 -11.35 -5.04
CA HIS A 136 11.90 -12.55 -4.87
C HIS A 136 10.60 -12.60 -5.68
N LEU A 137 10.08 -11.46 -6.16
CA LEU A 137 8.82 -11.37 -6.91
C LEU A 137 8.99 -10.79 -8.32
N ASP A 138 10.24 -10.69 -8.81
CA ASP A 138 10.68 -10.02 -10.04
C ASP A 138 10.43 -8.50 -10.05
N ASP A 139 9.17 -8.09 -9.93
CA ASP A 139 8.72 -6.70 -9.90
C ASP A 139 7.39 -6.53 -9.13
N PHE A 140 6.84 -5.32 -9.17
CA PHE A 140 5.58 -4.99 -8.50
C PHE A 140 4.32 -5.50 -9.21
N SER A 141 4.42 -6.18 -10.35
CA SER A 141 3.25 -6.72 -11.09
C SER A 141 2.42 -7.68 -10.24
N SER A 142 3.09 -8.45 -9.39
CA SER A 142 2.51 -9.44 -8.48
C SER A 142 1.71 -8.83 -7.31
N ILE A 143 1.97 -7.56 -6.97
CA ILE A 143 1.31 -6.84 -5.89
C ILE A 143 -0.09 -6.43 -6.32
N ASP A 144 -1.09 -6.87 -5.55
CA ASP A 144 -2.47 -6.55 -5.87
C ASP A 144 -2.87 -5.14 -5.42
N VAL A 145 -3.49 -4.40 -6.33
CA VAL A 145 -4.06 -3.07 -6.10
C VAL A 145 -5.55 -3.01 -6.48
N MET A 146 -6.16 -4.17 -6.77
CA MET A 146 -7.56 -4.37 -7.15
C MET A 146 -7.96 -3.69 -8.47
N ASP A 147 -6.99 -3.53 -9.37
CA ASP A 147 -7.16 -2.93 -10.70
C ASP A 147 -7.83 -3.85 -11.72
N HIS A 148 -8.00 -5.14 -11.42
CA HIS A 148 -8.86 -6.05 -12.20
C HIS A 148 -10.29 -5.51 -12.39
N LYS A 149 -10.74 -4.63 -11.49
CA LYS A 149 -12.03 -3.92 -11.59
C LYS A 149 -12.09 -2.91 -12.74
N LEU A 150 -10.93 -2.49 -13.26
CA LEU A 150 -10.80 -1.58 -14.38
C LEU A 150 -10.87 -2.30 -15.72
N GLU A 151 -11.20 -3.59 -15.75
CA GLU A 151 -11.46 -4.34 -16.96
C GLU A 151 -12.97 -4.36 -17.29
N LEU A 152 -13.32 -3.71 -18.40
CA LEU A 152 -14.69 -3.62 -18.90
C LEU A 152 -14.89 -4.56 -20.07
N CYS A 153 -15.82 -5.49 -19.96
CA CYS A 153 -16.35 -6.19 -21.13
C CYS A 153 -17.26 -5.24 -21.91
N LEU A 154 -16.82 -4.86 -23.12
CA LEU A 154 -17.59 -4.01 -24.03
C LEU A 154 -18.73 -4.82 -24.65
N PHE A 155 -18.39 -5.93 -25.29
CA PHE A 155 -19.34 -6.91 -25.83
C PHE A 155 -18.66 -8.28 -26.05
N ARG A 156 -19.46 -9.34 -26.08
CA ARG A 156 -19.08 -10.71 -26.41
C ARG A 156 -19.19 -10.91 -27.91
N TRP A 157 -18.13 -11.39 -28.54
CA TRP A 157 -18.08 -11.62 -29.98
C TRP A 157 -19.11 -12.65 -30.43
N GLY A 158 -19.31 -13.72 -29.65
CA GLY A 158 -20.26 -14.79 -29.96
C GLY A 158 -21.72 -14.33 -29.97
N GLU A 159 -22.03 -13.29 -29.20
CA GLU A 159 -23.38 -12.71 -29.05
C GLU A 159 -23.70 -11.63 -30.09
N ILE A 160 -22.89 -11.53 -31.15
CA ILE A 160 -23.08 -10.60 -32.27
C ILE A 160 -23.17 -11.37 -33.60
N PRO A 161 -24.27 -11.20 -34.37
CA PRO A 161 -25.49 -10.49 -34.00
C PRO A 161 -26.29 -11.23 -32.92
N GLY A 162 -26.82 -10.51 -31.92
CA GLY A 162 -27.56 -11.13 -30.81
C GLY A 162 -27.71 -10.21 -29.60
N ASP A 163 -27.57 -10.79 -28.40
CA ASP A 163 -27.84 -10.13 -27.11
C ASP A 163 -26.98 -8.88 -26.88
N ASP A 164 -25.76 -8.85 -27.42
CA ASP A 164 -24.83 -7.74 -27.20
C ASP A 164 -24.91 -6.65 -28.29
N ASN A 165 -25.85 -6.74 -29.25
CA ASN A 165 -26.01 -5.77 -30.35
C ASN A 165 -26.10 -4.32 -29.85
N GLU A 166 -26.94 -4.08 -28.85
CA GLU A 166 -27.10 -2.73 -28.30
C GLU A 166 -25.83 -2.23 -27.61
N ARG A 167 -25.03 -3.12 -27.01
CA ARG A 167 -23.75 -2.75 -26.36
C ARG A 167 -22.72 -2.34 -27.40
N LEU A 168 -22.62 -3.09 -28.50
CA LEU A 168 -21.75 -2.77 -29.63
C LEU A 168 -22.10 -1.40 -30.23
N LEU A 169 -23.36 -1.16 -30.59
CA LEU A 169 -23.76 0.12 -31.21
C LEU A 169 -23.52 1.31 -30.28
N ARG A 170 -23.81 1.17 -28.98
CA ARG A 170 -23.54 2.23 -27.99
C ARG A 170 -22.05 2.48 -27.81
N TYR A 171 -21.22 1.44 -27.77
CA TYR A 171 -19.76 1.58 -27.71
C TYR A 171 -19.25 2.42 -28.89
N LEU A 172 -19.67 2.06 -30.11
CA LEU A 172 -19.29 2.80 -31.33
C LEU A 172 -19.75 4.27 -31.30
N GLN A 173 -20.96 4.51 -30.80
CA GLN A 173 -21.51 5.85 -30.67
C GLN A 173 -20.73 6.70 -29.65
N ASN A 174 -20.42 6.14 -28.48
CA ASN A 174 -19.86 6.90 -27.36
C ASN A 174 -18.35 7.14 -27.50
N GLU A 175 -17.60 6.14 -27.97
CA GLU A 175 -16.13 6.19 -28.01
C GLU A 175 -15.61 6.81 -29.31
N TYR A 176 -16.28 6.56 -30.43
CA TYR A 176 -15.85 7.06 -31.74
C TYR A 176 -16.79 8.15 -32.30
N GLY A 177 -17.81 8.57 -31.54
CA GLY A 177 -18.75 9.62 -31.97
C GLY A 177 -19.64 9.21 -33.14
N ILE A 178 -19.79 7.92 -33.42
CA ILE A 178 -20.44 7.41 -34.64
C ILE A 178 -21.97 7.42 -34.46
N GLY A 179 -22.59 8.59 -34.60
CA GLY A 179 -24.03 8.76 -34.36
C GLY A 179 -24.96 7.96 -35.29
N TRP A 180 -24.49 7.56 -36.49
CA TRP A 180 -25.32 6.84 -37.46
C TRP A 180 -25.59 5.39 -37.08
N VAL A 181 -24.82 4.79 -36.16
CA VAL A 181 -25.00 3.38 -35.75
C VAL A 181 -26.35 3.10 -35.09
N LYS A 182 -27.07 4.15 -34.64
CA LYS A 182 -28.41 3.99 -34.06
C LYS A 182 -29.39 3.43 -35.08
N GLY A 183 -29.83 2.19 -34.88
CA GLY A 183 -30.71 1.46 -35.80
C GLY A 183 -30.00 0.95 -37.06
N ALA A 184 -28.67 0.79 -37.01
CA ALA A 184 -27.91 0.13 -38.06
C ALA A 184 -28.17 -1.38 -38.07
N GLU A 185 -28.08 -1.98 -39.26
CA GLU A 185 -28.11 -3.43 -39.42
C GLU A 185 -26.75 -4.02 -39.07
N ILE A 186 -26.76 -5.08 -38.26
CA ILE A 186 -25.56 -5.83 -37.88
C ILE A 186 -25.62 -7.21 -38.52
N SER A 187 -24.54 -7.60 -39.19
CA SER A 187 -24.35 -8.95 -39.71
C SER A 187 -22.95 -9.46 -39.39
N LYS A 188 -22.77 -10.77 -39.45
CA LYS A 188 -21.47 -11.43 -39.29
C LYS A 188 -21.18 -12.26 -40.55
N SER A 189 -19.91 -12.33 -40.94
CA SER A 189 -19.46 -13.16 -42.05
C SER A 189 -19.58 -14.65 -41.75
N ASP A 190 -19.64 -15.48 -42.79
CA ASP A 190 -19.76 -16.95 -42.68
C ASP A 190 -18.58 -17.61 -41.96
N ASP A 191 -17.40 -16.98 -42.00
CA ASP A 191 -16.21 -17.42 -41.27
C ASP A 191 -16.20 -16.97 -39.79
N GLU A 192 -17.22 -16.24 -39.35
CA GLU A 192 -17.37 -15.62 -38.04
C GLU A 192 -16.27 -14.63 -37.64
N LYS A 193 -15.40 -14.23 -38.58
CA LYS A 193 -14.24 -13.35 -38.32
C LYS A 193 -14.54 -11.87 -38.50
N THR A 194 -15.62 -11.51 -39.18
CA THR A 194 -15.96 -10.12 -39.48
C THR A 194 -17.38 -9.79 -39.04
N ILE A 195 -17.51 -8.76 -38.21
CA ILE A 195 -18.80 -8.12 -37.89
C ILE A 195 -18.94 -6.89 -38.80
N CYS A 196 -20.04 -6.80 -39.54
CA CYS A 196 -20.37 -5.67 -40.40
C CYS A 196 -21.54 -4.89 -39.80
N ILE A 197 -21.38 -3.57 -39.64
CA ILE A 197 -22.45 -2.65 -39.25
C ILE A 197 -22.71 -1.71 -40.43
N LYS A 198 -23.97 -1.64 -40.89
CA LYS A 198 -24.34 -0.83 -42.06
C LYS A 198 -25.60 -0.01 -41.81
N LYS A 199 -25.57 1.23 -42.30
CA LYS A 199 -26.76 2.09 -42.39
C LYS A 199 -26.60 3.09 -43.52
N ASP A 200 -27.54 3.07 -44.47
CA ASP A 200 -27.50 3.92 -45.67
C ASP A 200 -26.15 3.76 -46.40
N GLU A 201 -25.40 4.85 -46.60
CA GLU A 201 -24.05 4.83 -47.21
C GLU A 201 -22.92 4.57 -46.20
N ASN A 202 -23.25 4.51 -44.90
CA ASN A 202 -22.27 4.34 -43.84
C ASN A 202 -22.02 2.87 -43.53
N SER A 203 -20.76 2.49 -43.34
CA SER A 203 -20.39 1.16 -42.85
C SER A 203 -19.22 1.21 -41.87
N ALA A 204 -19.20 0.22 -40.99
CA ALA A 204 -18.10 -0.07 -40.09
C ALA A 204 -17.88 -1.58 -40.07
N LYS A 205 -16.63 -2.01 -40.03
CA LYS A 205 -16.27 -3.43 -39.96
C LYS A 205 -15.39 -3.67 -38.76
N ILE A 206 -15.68 -4.74 -38.02
CA ILE A 206 -14.79 -5.22 -36.97
C ILE A 206 -14.26 -6.57 -37.42
N MET A 207 -12.94 -6.69 -37.55
CA MET A 207 -12.27 -7.91 -38.02
C MET A 207 -11.47 -8.52 -36.88
N PHE A 208 -11.60 -9.83 -36.69
CA PHE A 208 -10.82 -10.57 -35.71
C PHE A 208 -9.68 -11.35 -36.38
N ASP A 209 -8.47 -11.14 -35.87
CA ASP A 209 -7.28 -11.87 -36.26
C ASP A 209 -6.99 -12.96 -35.22
N GLU A 210 -7.15 -14.21 -35.65
CA GLU A 210 -6.93 -15.40 -34.82
C GLU A 210 -5.45 -15.66 -34.52
N ILE A 211 -4.52 -15.14 -35.33
CA ILE A 211 -3.08 -15.37 -35.17
C ILE A 211 -2.55 -14.46 -34.07
N ASP A 212 -2.86 -13.17 -34.18
CA ASP A 212 -2.38 -12.15 -33.24
C ASP A 212 -3.34 -11.93 -32.06
N ILE A 213 -4.50 -12.61 -32.03
CA ILE A 213 -5.56 -12.46 -31.03
C ILE A 213 -5.91 -10.98 -30.82
N LYS A 214 -6.17 -10.29 -31.94
CA LYS A 214 -6.50 -8.86 -31.97
C LYS A 214 -7.75 -8.63 -32.79
N ALA A 215 -8.51 -7.59 -32.46
CA ALA A 215 -9.62 -7.14 -33.28
C ALA A 215 -9.34 -5.72 -33.78
N THR A 216 -9.77 -5.41 -35.00
CA THR A 216 -9.60 -4.08 -35.59
C THR A 216 -10.95 -3.55 -36.05
N LEU A 217 -11.24 -2.28 -35.74
CA LEU A 217 -12.40 -1.55 -36.23
C LEU A 217 -11.97 -0.67 -37.40
N GLU A 218 -12.52 -0.90 -38.58
CA GLU A 218 -12.34 -0.12 -39.80
C GLU A 218 -13.59 0.72 -40.06
N LEU A 219 -13.41 2.04 -40.21
CA LEU A 219 -14.47 2.98 -40.59
C LEU A 219 -14.37 3.35 -42.08
N ASN A 220 -15.46 3.89 -42.64
CA ASN A 220 -15.55 4.31 -44.04
C ASN A 220 -14.47 5.31 -44.50
N ASP A 221 -13.90 6.09 -43.58
CA ASP A 221 -12.83 7.05 -43.84
C ASP A 221 -11.43 6.41 -43.93
N GLY A 222 -11.35 5.09 -43.77
CA GLY A 222 -10.11 4.31 -43.81
C GLY A 222 -9.33 4.33 -42.50
N VAL A 223 -9.85 4.94 -41.44
CA VAL A 223 -9.22 4.90 -40.12
C VAL A 223 -9.45 3.53 -39.48
N ILE A 224 -8.37 2.95 -38.96
CA ILE A 224 -8.36 1.65 -38.30
C ILE A 224 -8.01 1.84 -36.82
N TYR A 225 -8.81 1.25 -35.95
CA TYR A 225 -8.61 1.26 -34.50
C TYR A 225 -8.40 -0.15 -33.96
N ASP A 226 -7.39 -0.32 -33.12
CA ASP A 226 -7.15 -1.59 -32.44
C ASP A 226 -8.09 -1.76 -31.25
N LEU A 227 -8.65 -2.96 -31.12
CA LEU A 227 -9.52 -3.39 -30.04
C LEU A 227 -8.86 -4.54 -29.29
N LYS A 228 -8.83 -4.43 -27.96
CA LYS A 228 -8.30 -5.51 -27.09
C LYS A 228 -9.28 -6.67 -27.03
N VAL A 229 -8.76 -7.88 -27.23
CA VAL A 229 -9.53 -9.12 -27.15
C VAL A 229 -9.08 -9.94 -25.93
N LYS A 230 -10.04 -10.47 -25.19
CA LYS A 230 -9.80 -11.44 -24.13
C LYS A 230 -10.55 -12.74 -24.47
N ILE A 231 -9.86 -13.87 -24.35
CA ILE A 231 -10.46 -15.19 -24.51
C ILE A 231 -10.55 -15.85 -23.13
N GLU A 232 -11.76 -16.17 -22.69
CA GLU A 232 -12.03 -16.86 -21.42
C GLU A 232 -13.07 -17.95 -21.66
N ASN A 233 -12.79 -19.20 -21.26
CA ASN A 233 -13.72 -20.33 -21.43
C ASN A 233 -14.23 -20.48 -22.89
N ASP A 234 -13.33 -20.35 -23.87
CA ASP A 234 -13.63 -20.35 -25.31
C ASP A 234 -14.52 -19.19 -25.80
N GLU A 235 -14.92 -18.25 -24.93
CA GLU A 235 -15.63 -17.03 -25.33
C GLU A 235 -14.65 -15.91 -25.67
N ARG A 236 -14.84 -15.30 -26.85
CA ARG A 236 -14.10 -14.11 -27.30
C ARG A 236 -14.84 -12.85 -26.83
N LYS A 237 -14.17 -12.01 -26.03
CA LYS A 237 -14.72 -10.76 -25.49
C LYS A 237 -13.88 -9.57 -25.97
N ILE A 238 -14.54 -8.52 -26.42
CA ILE A 238 -13.88 -7.23 -26.65
C ILE A 238 -13.89 -6.47 -25.33
N ILE A 239 -12.71 -6.01 -24.90
CA ILE A 239 -12.53 -5.37 -23.58
C ILE A 239 -11.91 -3.99 -23.69
N LYS A 240 -12.17 -3.15 -22.68
CA LYS A 240 -11.43 -1.92 -22.40
C LYS A 240 -10.84 -2.05 -21.01
N SER A 241 -9.51 -1.97 -20.90
CA SER A 241 -8.81 -2.06 -19.62
C SER A 241 -7.72 -1.00 -19.49
N LYS A 242 -7.60 -0.47 -18.28
CA LYS A 242 -6.58 0.50 -17.86
C LYS A 242 -6.00 0.00 -16.52
N LEU A 243 -5.30 -1.14 -16.59
CA LEU A 243 -4.63 -1.74 -15.44
C LEU A 243 -3.46 -0.86 -15.00
N ILE A 244 -3.11 -0.92 -13.71
CA ILE A 244 -2.01 -0.15 -13.13
C ILE A 244 -0.73 -0.93 -13.38
N THR A 245 0.27 -0.31 -14.01
CA THR A 245 1.52 -1.00 -14.40
C THR A 245 2.39 -1.32 -13.18
N ALA A 246 3.39 -2.20 -13.34
CA ALA A 246 4.32 -2.53 -12.27
C ALA A 246 5.07 -1.28 -11.77
N GLU A 247 5.48 -0.39 -12.69
CA GLU A 247 6.17 0.86 -12.37
C GLU A 247 5.26 1.86 -11.65
N GLU A 248 3.98 1.93 -12.01
CA GLU A 248 3.00 2.74 -11.26
C GLU A 248 2.81 2.18 -9.83
N LYS A 249 2.74 0.86 -9.67
CA LYS A 249 2.67 0.21 -8.34
C LYS A 249 3.95 0.44 -7.51
N GLU A 250 5.12 0.46 -8.15
CA GLU A 250 6.39 0.81 -7.51
C GLU A 250 6.37 2.28 -7.02
N ALA A 251 5.88 3.22 -7.83
CA ALA A 251 5.70 4.61 -7.42
C ALA A 251 4.68 4.74 -6.27
N MET A 252 3.59 3.96 -6.29
CA MET A 252 2.63 3.88 -5.18
C MET A 252 3.30 3.36 -3.89
N TRP A 253 4.16 2.34 -3.99
CA TRP A 253 4.94 1.81 -2.87
C TRP A 253 5.89 2.87 -2.29
N CYS A 254 6.63 3.58 -3.14
CA CYS A 254 7.50 4.68 -2.74
C CYS A 254 6.76 5.71 -1.90
N ILE A 255 5.62 6.21 -2.39
CA ILE A 255 4.82 7.19 -1.65
C ILE A 255 4.30 6.57 -0.34
N ALA A 256 3.70 5.38 -0.39
CA ALA A 256 3.11 4.74 0.79
C ALA A 256 4.16 4.50 1.90
N SER A 257 5.26 3.83 1.56
CA SER A 257 6.31 3.45 2.52
C SER A 257 7.09 4.65 3.07
N LEU A 258 7.38 5.67 2.26
CA LEU A 258 8.12 6.85 2.75
C LEU A 258 7.26 7.80 3.59
N THR A 259 5.92 7.70 3.52
CA THR A 259 5.01 8.66 4.17
C THR A 259 4.07 8.04 5.21
N HIS A 260 4.12 6.73 5.42
CA HIS A 260 3.17 6.03 6.30
C HIS A 260 3.20 6.50 7.76
N ASP A 261 4.35 7.01 8.23
CA ASP A 261 4.59 7.36 9.64
C ASP A 261 4.61 8.87 9.91
N LEU A 262 4.11 9.69 8.98
CA LEU A 262 4.02 11.16 9.12
C LEU A 262 3.06 11.63 10.24
N GLY A 263 2.05 10.83 10.57
CA GLY A 263 1.05 11.11 11.59
C GLY A 263 1.48 10.73 13.00
N TYR A 264 2.61 10.03 13.14
CA TYR A 264 3.20 9.63 14.41
C TYR A 264 3.34 10.76 15.45
N PRO A 265 3.77 11.98 15.09
CA PRO A 265 3.96 13.06 16.06
C PRO A 265 2.64 13.45 16.70
N THR A 266 1.56 13.47 15.91
CA THR A 266 0.21 13.78 16.38
C THR A 266 -0.27 12.73 17.38
N GLU A 267 -0.01 11.44 17.11
CA GLU A 267 -0.32 10.34 18.05
C GLU A 267 0.38 10.55 19.40
N VAL A 268 1.67 10.89 19.39
CA VAL A 268 2.43 11.11 20.64
C VAL A 268 2.01 12.38 21.36
N VAL A 269 1.72 13.46 20.64
CA VAL A 269 1.15 14.69 21.24
C VAL A 269 -0.15 14.36 21.98
N HIS A 270 -1.02 13.53 21.41
CA HIS A 270 -2.25 13.13 22.06
C HIS A 270 -1.97 12.30 23.33
N LYS A 271 -1.05 11.33 23.27
CA LYS A 271 -0.68 10.52 24.45
C LYS A 271 -0.13 11.39 25.58
N ILE A 272 0.72 12.37 25.25
CA ILE A 272 1.25 13.33 26.22
C ILE A 272 0.13 14.20 26.78
N HIS A 273 -0.81 14.63 25.95
CA HIS A 273 -1.97 15.39 26.37
C HIS A 273 -2.84 14.63 27.38
N ASP A 274 -3.12 13.34 27.12
CA ASP A 274 -3.88 12.49 28.04
C ASP A 274 -3.15 12.33 29.38
N GLN A 275 -1.85 12.02 29.35
CA GLN A 275 -1.03 11.92 30.57
C GLN A 275 -0.99 13.23 31.37
N LEU A 276 -0.90 14.36 30.66
CA LEU A 276 -0.91 15.68 31.29
C LEU A 276 -2.27 15.98 31.92
N LYS A 277 -3.38 15.61 31.27
CA LYS A 277 -4.73 15.73 31.82
C LYS A 277 -4.90 14.88 33.07
N ASP A 278 -4.41 13.64 33.05
CA ASP A 278 -4.46 12.74 34.20
C ASP A 278 -3.67 13.29 35.39
N MET A 279 -2.45 13.81 35.14
CA MET A 279 -1.63 14.44 36.16
C MET A 279 -2.30 15.69 36.75
N LEU A 280 -2.83 16.57 35.90
CA LEU A 280 -3.44 17.84 36.31
C LEU A 280 -4.82 17.67 36.95
N SER A 281 -5.46 16.51 36.78
CA SER A 281 -6.72 16.16 37.43
C SER A 281 -6.63 16.27 38.96
N VAL A 282 -5.45 16.00 39.54
CA VAL A 282 -5.15 16.16 40.98
C VAL A 282 -5.38 17.60 41.46
N PHE A 283 -5.16 18.58 40.59
CA PHE A 283 -5.34 20.00 40.88
C PHE A 283 -6.74 20.52 40.52
N ASN A 284 -7.69 19.63 40.16
CA ASN A 284 -9.01 19.99 39.60
C ASN A 284 -8.92 20.87 38.34
N ILE A 285 -7.79 20.85 37.63
CA ILE A 285 -7.65 21.52 36.33
C ILE A 285 -8.28 20.61 35.29
N LYS A 286 -9.43 21.01 34.75
CA LYS A 286 -10.20 20.23 33.76
C LYS A 286 -9.90 20.63 32.32
N ASP A 287 -9.43 21.86 32.11
CA ASP A 287 -9.33 22.48 30.78
C ASP A 287 -7.88 22.56 30.32
N VAL A 288 -7.37 21.42 29.85
CA VAL A 288 -6.37 21.43 28.79
C VAL A 288 -7.09 20.83 27.60
N SER A 289 -7.41 21.64 26.59
CA SER A 289 -8.22 21.19 25.46
C SER A 289 -7.48 21.40 24.14
N TYR A 290 -7.35 20.31 23.37
CA TYR A 290 -7.01 20.35 21.96
C TYR A 290 -8.29 20.14 21.15
N ILE A 291 -8.91 21.22 20.65
CA ILE A 291 -10.20 21.13 19.94
C ILE A 291 -9.96 21.30 18.44
N LEU A 292 -10.29 20.25 17.67
CA LEU A 292 -10.35 20.35 16.21
C LEU A 292 -11.50 21.26 15.77
N SER A 293 -11.27 22.09 14.76
CA SER A 293 -12.33 22.90 14.17
C SER A 293 -13.40 22.01 13.50
N GLN A 294 -14.64 22.50 13.39
CA GLN A 294 -15.71 21.79 12.67
C GLN A 294 -15.36 21.51 11.20
N GLN A 295 -14.60 22.42 10.56
CA GLN A 295 -14.09 22.21 9.21
C GLN A 295 -13.08 21.06 9.17
N SER A 296 -12.21 20.95 10.19
CA SER A 296 -11.29 19.81 10.33
C SER A 296 -12.03 18.49 10.50
N GLN A 297 -13.14 18.47 11.25
CA GLN A 297 -13.98 17.27 11.39
C GLN A 297 -14.61 16.85 10.04
N SER A 298 -15.11 17.83 9.28
CA SER A 298 -15.69 17.57 7.95
C SER A 298 -14.65 17.05 6.95
N PHE A 299 -13.44 17.61 7.02
CA PHE A 299 -12.31 17.15 6.21
C PHE A 299 -11.86 15.73 6.59
N ASN A 300 -11.79 15.44 7.89
CA ASN A 300 -11.49 14.12 8.40
C ASN A 300 -12.53 13.07 7.96
N ASP A 301 -13.83 13.39 8.01
CA ASP A 301 -14.89 12.50 7.51
C ASP A 301 -14.75 12.25 6.01
N PHE A 302 -14.42 13.28 5.22
CA PHE A 302 -14.13 13.11 3.78
C PHE A 302 -12.99 12.12 3.55
N ILE A 303 -11.87 12.26 4.27
CA ILE A 303 -10.71 11.36 4.15
C ILE A 303 -11.12 9.94 4.52
N ILE A 304 -11.83 9.75 5.63
CA ILE A 304 -12.29 8.42 6.08
C ILE A 304 -13.19 7.80 5.01
N ARG A 305 -14.13 8.56 4.44
CA ARG A 305 -14.98 8.07 3.34
C ARG A 305 -14.15 7.68 2.13
N LEU A 306 -13.18 8.48 1.73
CA LEU A 306 -12.27 8.20 0.62
C LEU A 306 -11.52 6.87 0.84
N ILE A 307 -10.78 6.74 1.94
CA ILE A 307 -10.00 5.52 2.24
C ILE A 307 -10.88 4.30 2.52
N SER A 308 -12.15 4.49 2.85
CA SER A 308 -13.14 3.42 3.05
C SER A 308 -13.94 3.07 1.80
N SER A 309 -13.77 3.81 0.71
CA SER A 309 -14.54 3.60 -0.51
C SER A 309 -13.85 2.68 -1.49
N ASP A 310 -14.65 1.99 -2.29
CA ASP A 310 -14.15 1.10 -3.33
C ASP A 310 -14.91 1.36 -4.63
N LEU A 311 -14.30 0.98 -5.75
CA LEU A 311 -14.90 1.11 -7.07
C LEU A 311 -16.01 0.09 -7.26
N THR A 312 -17.13 0.57 -7.80
CA THR A 312 -18.26 -0.24 -8.25
C THR A 312 -18.55 0.10 -9.70
N LEU A 313 -18.68 -0.93 -10.53
CA LEU A 313 -19.12 -0.79 -11.91
C LEU A 313 -20.65 -0.73 -11.93
N CYS A 314 -21.19 0.33 -12.51
CA CYS A 314 -22.63 0.54 -12.69
C CYS A 314 -22.98 0.53 -14.17
N GLY A 315 -24.22 0.13 -14.47
CA GLY A 315 -24.79 0.16 -15.80
C GLY A 315 -26.18 0.79 -15.76
N GLU A 316 -26.35 1.92 -16.43
CA GLU A 316 -27.68 2.51 -16.67
C GLU A 316 -27.83 2.79 -18.16
N ASN A 317 -29.01 2.49 -18.70
CA ASN A 317 -29.33 2.68 -20.12
C ASN A 317 -28.18 2.18 -21.03
N GLY A 318 -27.67 0.96 -20.77
CA GLY A 318 -26.61 0.32 -21.56
C GLY A 318 -25.25 1.02 -21.57
N SER A 319 -25.04 2.08 -20.77
CA SER A 319 -23.74 2.72 -20.58
C SER A 319 -23.08 2.22 -19.29
N LEU A 320 -21.81 1.81 -19.38
CA LEU A 320 -21.02 1.38 -18.24
C LEU A 320 -20.21 2.56 -17.68
N TYR A 321 -20.27 2.76 -16.37
CA TYR A 321 -19.51 3.79 -15.69
C TYR A 321 -19.15 3.37 -14.27
N TYR A 322 -18.15 4.02 -13.69
CA TYR A 322 -17.73 3.75 -12.32
C TYR A 322 -18.38 4.72 -11.33
N THR A 323 -18.63 4.22 -10.13
CA THR A 323 -18.98 5.03 -8.96
C THR A 323 -18.17 4.55 -7.76
N THR A 324 -18.07 5.40 -6.73
CA THR A 324 -17.42 5.06 -5.46
C THR A 324 -18.46 4.65 -4.43
N HIS A 325 -18.26 3.51 -3.79
CA HIS A 325 -19.12 3.02 -2.71
C HIS A 325 -18.35 2.93 -1.41
N THR A 326 -18.75 3.70 -0.40
CA THR A 326 -18.18 3.65 0.94
C THR A 326 -18.54 2.34 1.64
N GLN A 327 -17.53 1.54 1.96
CA GLN A 327 -17.70 0.28 2.66
C GLN A 327 -17.79 0.54 4.16
N ALA A 328 -18.99 0.38 4.73
CA ALA A 328 -19.26 0.67 6.14
C ALA A 328 -18.26 -0.01 7.10
N LYS A 329 -17.84 -1.25 6.80
CA LYS A 329 -16.86 -1.99 7.61
C LYS A 329 -15.50 -1.31 7.71
N TYR A 330 -15.04 -0.64 6.66
CA TYR A 330 -13.79 0.13 6.67
C TYR A 330 -14.01 1.49 7.32
N TYR A 331 -15.15 2.13 7.01
CA TYR A 331 -15.52 3.43 7.57
C TYR A 331 -15.49 3.43 9.10
N PHE A 332 -16.15 2.47 9.75
CA PHE A 332 -16.15 2.40 11.21
C PHE A 332 -14.77 2.10 11.81
N LYS A 333 -13.96 1.29 11.14
CA LYS A 333 -12.60 0.95 11.61
C LYS A 333 -11.67 2.16 11.55
N TYR A 334 -11.67 2.88 10.43
CA TYR A 334 -10.86 4.09 10.31
C TYR A 334 -11.41 5.26 11.13
N SER A 335 -12.73 5.33 11.34
CA SER A 335 -13.33 6.29 12.28
C SER A 335 -12.81 6.05 13.70
N ARG A 336 -12.75 4.79 14.14
CA ARG A 336 -12.14 4.44 15.42
C ARG A 336 -10.64 4.78 15.46
N SER A 337 -9.92 4.56 14.36
CA SER A 337 -8.49 4.89 14.28
C SER A 337 -8.24 6.40 14.36
N ILE A 338 -9.06 7.23 13.75
CA ILE A 338 -8.92 8.69 13.88
C ILE A 338 -9.25 9.18 15.28
N GLU A 339 -10.25 8.58 15.96
CA GLU A 339 -10.58 8.92 17.35
C GLU A 339 -9.43 8.59 18.30
N LYS A 340 -8.64 7.56 17.96
CA LYS A 340 -7.43 7.15 18.70
C LYS A 340 -6.16 7.86 18.26
N TRP A 341 -6.24 8.69 17.21
CA TRP A 341 -5.10 9.36 16.61
C TRP A 341 -4.04 8.38 16.10
N ASP A 342 -4.47 7.22 15.61
CA ASP A 342 -3.59 6.22 15.03
C ASP A 342 -2.79 6.86 13.87
N HIS A 343 -1.46 6.80 13.96
CA HIS A 343 -0.57 7.51 13.05
C HIS A 343 -0.79 7.27 11.55
N GLY A 344 -1.21 6.08 11.11
CA GLY A 344 -1.56 5.82 9.71
C GLY A 344 -2.68 6.72 9.19
N VAL A 345 -3.79 6.86 9.92
CA VAL A 345 -4.88 7.76 9.48
C VAL A 345 -4.46 9.22 9.56
N GLU A 346 -3.69 9.59 10.59
CA GLU A 346 -3.14 10.95 10.71
C GLU A 346 -2.13 11.27 9.59
N SER A 347 -1.34 10.30 9.12
CA SER A 347 -0.48 10.44 7.95
C SER A 347 -1.30 10.76 6.70
N CYS A 348 -2.46 10.11 6.52
CA CYS A 348 -3.38 10.47 5.44
C CYS A 348 -3.89 11.92 5.56
N VAL A 349 -4.16 12.40 6.78
CA VAL A 349 -4.57 13.80 7.02
C VAL A 349 -3.45 14.77 6.64
N VAL A 350 -2.21 14.48 6.98
CA VAL A 350 -1.04 15.29 6.59
C VAL A 350 -0.92 15.34 5.07
N LEU A 351 -0.92 14.18 4.40
CA LEU A 351 -0.77 14.11 2.93
C LEU A 351 -1.90 14.85 2.20
N MET A 352 -3.14 14.67 2.64
CA MET A 352 -4.30 15.35 2.06
C MET A 352 -4.26 16.87 2.27
N LYS A 353 -3.61 17.37 3.33
CA LYS A 353 -3.45 18.82 3.57
C LYS A 353 -2.26 19.43 2.86
N SER A 354 -1.22 18.64 2.61
CA SER A 354 0.05 19.14 2.07
C SER A 354 0.17 18.96 0.57
N LEU A 355 -0.31 17.85 0.00
CA LEU A 355 -0.08 17.51 -1.41
C LEU A 355 -1.34 17.74 -2.25
N VAL A 356 -1.21 18.58 -3.28
CA VAL A 356 -2.29 18.84 -4.25
C VAL A 356 -2.69 17.54 -4.98
N TYR A 357 -1.72 16.65 -5.23
CA TYR A 357 -1.96 15.36 -5.87
C TYR A 357 -3.11 14.57 -5.22
N PHE A 358 -3.21 14.56 -3.89
CA PHE A 358 -4.30 13.86 -3.20
C PHE A 358 -5.59 14.70 -3.10
N LEU A 359 -5.50 16.04 -3.10
CA LEU A 359 -6.66 16.93 -3.14
C LEU A 359 -7.44 16.82 -4.46
N GLU A 360 -6.76 16.47 -5.55
CA GLU A 360 -7.34 16.26 -6.88
C GLU A 360 -7.96 14.86 -7.06
N THR A 361 -8.09 14.07 -5.98
CA THR A 361 -8.69 12.73 -6.08
C THR A 361 -10.12 12.80 -6.60
N ASP A 362 -10.41 12.01 -7.63
CA ASP A 362 -11.74 11.78 -8.19
C ASP A 362 -12.61 10.96 -7.22
N PHE A 363 -13.09 11.60 -6.15
CA PHE A 363 -14.01 10.99 -5.19
C PHE A 363 -15.45 11.47 -5.42
N SER A 364 -16.33 10.54 -5.76
CA SER A 364 -17.74 10.84 -6.01
C SER A 364 -18.51 10.88 -4.68
N ILE A 365 -18.64 12.09 -4.11
CA ILE A 365 -19.46 12.33 -2.90
C ILE A 365 -20.96 12.10 -3.19
N ASP A 366 -21.39 12.35 -4.42
CA ASP A 366 -22.76 12.16 -4.90
C ASP A 366 -22.81 11.04 -5.95
N ARG A 367 -23.66 10.04 -5.72
CA ARG A 367 -23.88 8.90 -6.64
C ARG A 367 -24.26 9.31 -8.07
N ARG A 368 -24.64 10.57 -8.29
CA ARG A 368 -24.99 11.12 -9.61
C ARG A 368 -23.79 11.42 -10.50
N ARG A 369 -22.56 11.54 -9.96
CA ARG A 369 -21.37 11.78 -10.78
C ARG A 369 -20.73 10.45 -11.17
N SER A 370 -20.92 10.05 -12.41
CA SER A 370 -20.28 8.91 -13.06
C SER A 370 -18.80 9.21 -13.35
N MET A 371 -17.93 8.22 -13.14
CA MET A 371 -16.50 8.28 -13.46
C MET A 371 -16.20 7.45 -14.71
N LYS A 372 -15.34 7.97 -15.59
CA LYS A 372 -14.77 7.21 -16.70
C LYS A 372 -13.68 6.26 -16.18
N ILE A 373 -13.17 5.39 -17.06
CA ILE A 373 -12.13 4.43 -16.67
C ILE A 373 -10.85 5.11 -16.20
N ASP A 374 -10.46 6.24 -16.79
CA ASP A 374 -9.26 6.99 -16.39
C ASP A 374 -9.45 7.63 -15.01
N ASP A 375 -10.60 8.26 -14.77
CA ASP A 375 -10.96 8.78 -13.44
C ASP A 375 -10.98 7.66 -12.39
N ALA A 376 -11.49 6.48 -12.75
CA ALA A 376 -11.55 5.33 -11.86
C ALA A 376 -10.14 4.78 -11.55
N GLN A 377 -9.25 4.69 -12.54
CA GLN A 377 -7.86 4.30 -12.33
C GLN A 377 -7.16 5.27 -11.36
N GLN A 378 -7.35 6.56 -11.60
CA GLN A 378 -6.71 7.63 -10.86
C GLN A 378 -7.26 7.77 -9.43
N PHE A 379 -8.56 7.50 -9.24
CA PHE A 379 -9.15 7.27 -7.93
C PHE A 379 -8.49 6.07 -7.24
N LEU A 380 -8.39 4.92 -7.93
CA LEU A 380 -7.85 3.69 -7.33
C LEU A 380 -6.39 3.87 -6.89
N ILE A 381 -5.53 4.49 -7.70
CA ILE A 381 -4.13 4.77 -7.34
C ILE A 381 -4.05 5.58 -6.04
N ARG A 382 -4.67 6.77 -6.01
CA ARG A 382 -4.62 7.67 -4.84
C ARG A 382 -5.26 7.04 -3.61
N GLN A 383 -6.42 6.40 -3.80
CA GLN A 383 -7.16 5.73 -2.73
C GLN A 383 -6.38 4.56 -2.15
N ARG A 384 -5.67 3.76 -2.97
CA ARG A 384 -4.91 2.59 -2.51
C ARG A 384 -3.63 2.98 -1.78
N ILE A 385 -2.96 4.06 -2.19
CA ILE A 385 -1.84 4.63 -1.42
C ILE A 385 -2.33 5.03 -0.01
N LEU A 386 -3.37 5.87 0.06
CA LEU A 386 -3.90 6.34 1.35
C LEU A 386 -4.47 5.19 2.19
N ARG A 387 -5.18 4.22 1.59
CA ARG A 387 -5.68 3.04 2.32
C ARG A 387 -4.55 2.18 2.85
N SER A 388 -3.46 1.98 2.09
CA SER A 388 -2.30 1.24 2.58
C SER A 388 -1.72 1.91 3.82
N ILE A 389 -1.49 3.21 3.75
CA ILE A 389 -1.03 4.02 4.88
C ILE A 389 -2.02 3.96 6.05
N ALA A 390 -3.33 4.09 5.85
CA ALA A 390 -4.28 3.99 6.97
C ALA A 390 -4.38 2.57 7.56
N SER A 391 -4.12 1.53 6.76
CA SER A 391 -4.24 0.14 7.20
C SER A 391 -3.02 -0.36 7.96
N HIS A 392 -1.82 0.20 7.70
CA HIS A 392 -0.57 -0.36 8.22
C HIS A 392 -0.48 -0.39 9.76
N ASN A 393 -1.27 0.43 10.45
CA ASN A 393 -1.36 0.41 11.91
C ASN A 393 -2.80 0.19 12.42
N CYS A 394 -3.74 -0.20 11.54
CA CYS A 394 -5.11 -0.49 11.91
C CYS A 394 -5.32 -2.00 11.99
N ASP A 395 -5.14 -2.56 13.18
CA ASP A 395 -5.26 -4.00 13.44
C ASP A 395 -6.65 -4.61 13.12
N PHE A 396 -7.68 -3.77 13.03
CA PHE A 396 -9.02 -4.21 12.63
C PHE A 396 -9.12 -4.49 11.13
N ILE A 397 -8.13 -4.14 10.32
CA ILE A 397 -8.04 -4.54 8.92
C ILE A 397 -7.38 -5.91 8.86
N TYR A 398 -8.05 -6.85 8.18
CA TYR A 398 -7.49 -8.17 7.92
C TYR A 398 -6.99 -8.23 6.48
N HIS A 399 -5.97 -9.06 6.23
CA HIS A 399 -5.38 -9.22 4.90
C HIS A 399 -5.65 -10.62 4.36
N LEU A 400 -6.06 -10.73 3.09
CA LEU A 400 -6.37 -12.01 2.44
C LEU A 400 -5.29 -12.47 1.45
N LYS A 401 -4.49 -11.53 0.97
CA LYS A 401 -3.45 -11.73 -0.05
C LYS A 401 -2.41 -10.61 0.07
N LEU A 402 -1.31 -10.76 -0.65
CA LEU A 402 -0.28 -9.74 -0.78
C LEU A 402 -0.76 -8.57 -1.67
N ASP A 403 -1.50 -7.65 -1.03
CA ASP A 403 -1.84 -6.35 -1.58
C ASP A 403 -0.91 -5.26 -1.04
N LEU A 404 -0.99 -4.04 -1.59
CA LEU A 404 -0.13 -2.93 -1.15
C LEU A 404 -0.26 -2.61 0.35
N SER A 405 -1.42 -2.87 0.96
CA SER A 405 -1.64 -2.61 2.39
C SER A 405 -0.94 -3.66 3.25
N PHE A 406 -1.03 -4.93 2.84
CA PHE A 406 -0.36 -6.03 3.53
C PHE A 406 1.16 -5.98 3.34
N LEU A 407 1.63 -5.60 2.14
CA LEU A 407 3.05 -5.38 1.88
C LEU A 407 3.61 -4.32 2.84
N LEU A 408 2.96 -3.17 2.96
CA LEU A 408 3.41 -2.13 3.89
C LEU A 408 3.39 -2.61 5.34
N ARG A 409 2.30 -3.27 5.76
CA ARG A 409 2.17 -3.85 7.10
C ARG A 409 3.30 -4.84 7.41
N ILE A 410 3.56 -5.80 6.53
CA ILE A 410 4.53 -6.87 6.81
C ILE A 410 5.97 -6.36 6.77
N ILE A 411 6.31 -5.47 5.82
CA ILE A 411 7.65 -4.88 5.72
C ILE A 411 7.93 -3.97 6.91
N ASP A 412 6.96 -3.18 7.35
CA ASP A 412 7.08 -2.40 8.58
C ASP A 412 7.34 -3.31 9.79
N GLU A 413 6.57 -4.38 9.94
CA GLU A 413 6.73 -5.35 11.03
C GLU A 413 8.07 -6.14 10.97
N MET A 414 8.67 -6.30 9.79
CA MET A 414 9.98 -6.92 9.58
C MET A 414 11.14 -5.96 9.92
N GLN A 415 10.96 -4.66 9.67
CA GLN A 415 11.98 -3.64 9.89
C GLN A 415 12.09 -3.32 11.39
N GLU A 416 12.81 -4.14 12.16
CA GLU A 416 12.91 -4.00 13.63
C GLU A 416 14.28 -3.50 14.11
N TRP A 417 15.35 -3.71 13.34
CA TRP A 417 16.69 -3.33 13.78
C TRP A 417 16.84 -1.80 13.86
N GLY A 418 17.47 -1.35 14.95
CA GLY A 418 17.64 0.06 15.24
C GLY A 418 16.37 0.77 15.74
N ARG A 419 15.29 0.04 16.10
CA ARG A 419 14.13 0.64 16.77
C ARG A 419 14.37 0.86 18.26
N PRO A 420 14.15 2.08 18.80
CA PRO A 420 14.24 2.36 20.24
C PRO A 420 13.23 1.54 21.06
N LYS A 421 11.99 1.37 20.59
CA LYS A 421 10.97 0.57 21.29
C LYS A 421 11.39 -0.88 21.52
N LEU A 422 12.22 -1.42 20.64
CA LEU A 422 12.80 -2.75 20.78
C LEU A 422 13.93 -2.71 21.80
N ALA A 423 14.79 -1.70 21.75
CA ALA A 423 15.85 -1.50 22.74
C ALA A 423 15.30 -1.30 24.16
N ASP A 424 14.21 -0.54 24.32
CA ASP A 424 13.52 -0.27 25.59
C ASP A 424 12.87 -1.52 26.20
N LEU A 425 12.67 -2.58 25.41
CA LEU A 425 12.18 -3.86 25.93
C LEU A 425 13.26 -4.58 26.74
N PHE A 426 14.54 -4.34 26.44
CA PHE A 426 15.65 -5.06 27.05
C PHE A 426 16.44 -4.14 27.99
N MET A 427 16.79 -4.64 29.18
CA MET A 427 17.69 -3.92 30.11
C MET A 427 19.03 -3.56 29.46
N LYS A 428 19.57 -4.49 28.66
CA LYS A 428 20.74 -4.28 27.80
C LYS A 428 20.35 -4.54 26.36
N THR A 429 20.58 -3.62 25.45
CA THR A 429 20.17 -3.83 24.05
C THR A 429 20.98 -4.95 23.39
N PRO A 430 20.34 -6.04 22.91
CA PRO A 430 21.03 -7.10 22.18
C PRO A 430 21.37 -6.67 20.74
N GLU A 431 22.35 -7.34 20.14
CA GLU A 431 22.52 -7.28 18.69
C GLU A 431 21.29 -7.91 18.02
N THR A 432 20.67 -7.18 17.09
CA THR A 432 19.46 -7.61 16.39
C THR A 432 19.78 -7.81 14.91
N GLY A 433 19.49 -9.00 14.39
CA GLY A 433 19.63 -9.32 12.96
C GLY A 433 18.29 -9.66 12.33
N PHE A 434 18.08 -9.24 11.09
CA PHE A 434 16.96 -9.66 10.25
C PHE A 434 17.45 -10.55 9.11
N LYS A 435 16.75 -11.65 8.85
CA LYS A 435 16.99 -12.53 7.71
C LYS A 435 15.66 -12.89 7.04
N ILE A 436 15.59 -12.69 5.73
CA ILE A 436 14.52 -13.27 4.90
C ILE A 436 14.89 -14.71 4.52
N ILE A 437 13.96 -15.65 4.67
CA ILE A 437 14.14 -17.07 4.30
C ILE A 437 13.36 -17.35 3.03
N LYS A 438 12.12 -16.85 2.94
CA LYS A 438 11.23 -16.99 1.80
C LYS A 438 10.32 -15.77 1.68
N PHE A 439 10.11 -15.26 0.47
CA PHE A 439 9.22 -14.13 0.21
C PHE A 439 8.47 -14.35 -1.10
N GLU A 440 7.42 -15.16 -1.06
CA GLU A 440 6.52 -15.43 -2.19
C GLU A 440 5.14 -14.79 -1.94
N LYS A 441 4.30 -14.75 -2.97
CA LYS A 441 2.97 -14.12 -2.91
C LYS A 441 2.05 -14.77 -1.86
N ASP A 442 2.22 -16.07 -1.65
CA ASP A 442 1.41 -16.96 -0.81
C ASP A 442 2.22 -17.60 0.33
N ASP A 443 3.53 -17.37 0.42
CA ASP A 443 4.36 -17.95 1.48
C ASP A 443 5.52 -17.03 1.86
N ILE A 444 5.44 -16.48 3.08
CA ILE A 444 6.48 -15.62 3.64
C ILE A 444 7.08 -16.29 4.87
N GLU A 445 8.40 -16.44 4.86
CA GLU A 445 9.18 -16.93 6.00
C GLU A 445 10.36 -15.99 6.28
N TYR A 446 10.48 -15.52 7.52
CA TYR A 446 11.62 -14.70 7.95
C TYR A 446 12.02 -15.00 9.39
N SER A 447 13.19 -14.51 9.77
CA SER A 447 13.76 -14.68 11.09
C SER A 447 14.32 -13.38 11.65
N ILE A 448 14.06 -13.16 12.94
CA ILE A 448 14.72 -12.15 13.77
C ILE A 448 15.66 -12.85 14.74
N THR A 449 16.90 -12.40 14.83
CA THR A 449 17.89 -12.93 15.76
C THR A 449 18.25 -11.88 16.80
N PHE A 450 18.26 -12.26 18.08
CA PHE A 450 18.76 -11.47 19.20
C PHE A 450 20.01 -12.14 19.77
N ARG A 451 21.10 -11.39 19.93
CA ARG A 451 22.36 -11.92 20.45
C ARG A 451 23.01 -11.02 21.49
N TYR A 452 23.49 -11.62 22.58
CA TYR A 452 24.48 -10.99 23.46
C TYR A 452 25.88 -11.54 23.21
N LEU A 453 26.85 -10.63 23.10
CA LEU A 453 28.27 -10.97 23.03
C LEU A 453 28.89 -10.83 24.43
N GLY A 454 29.39 -11.94 25.01
CA GLY A 454 30.20 -11.94 26.24
C GLY A 454 29.70 -12.83 27.37
N GLY A 455 30.41 -12.82 28.50
CA GLY A 455 29.98 -13.47 29.74
C GLY A 455 28.87 -12.63 30.38
N VAL A 456 27.66 -13.18 30.36
CA VAL A 456 26.43 -12.56 30.90
C VAL A 456 26.10 -13.29 32.20
N GLU A 457 25.72 -12.55 33.25
CA GLU A 457 25.34 -13.16 34.53
C GLU A 457 24.04 -13.98 34.36
N PRO A 458 23.84 -15.07 35.13
CA PRO A 458 22.67 -15.94 34.96
C PRO A 458 21.32 -15.20 35.06
N GLU A 459 21.22 -14.20 35.93
CA GLU A 459 20.01 -13.38 36.13
C GLU A 459 19.65 -12.59 34.85
N ASP A 460 20.64 -11.99 34.20
CA ASP A 460 20.48 -11.27 32.93
C ASP A 460 20.08 -12.21 31.77
N ILE A 461 20.46 -13.49 31.83
CA ILE A 461 20.09 -14.50 30.82
C ILE A 461 18.60 -14.85 30.95
N GLU A 462 18.11 -15.08 32.17
CA GLU A 462 16.70 -15.37 32.41
C GLU A 462 15.80 -14.20 31.99
N GLU A 463 16.17 -12.97 32.34
CA GLU A 463 15.43 -11.76 31.95
C GLU A 463 15.42 -11.57 30.42
N PHE A 464 16.57 -11.74 29.76
CA PHE A 464 16.66 -11.68 28.30
C PHE A 464 15.74 -12.68 27.59
N HIS A 465 15.69 -13.93 28.06
CA HIS A 465 14.78 -14.91 27.49
C HIS A 465 13.32 -14.56 27.75
N ALA A 466 12.99 -13.97 28.90
CA ALA A 466 11.66 -13.46 29.18
C ALA A 466 11.26 -12.32 28.23
N ASP A 467 12.17 -11.36 27.99
CA ASP A 467 11.96 -10.25 27.07
C ASP A 467 11.77 -10.73 25.62
N VAL A 468 12.59 -11.69 25.17
CA VAL A 468 12.41 -12.30 23.83
C VAL A 468 11.09 -13.04 23.72
N LYS A 469 10.69 -13.78 24.76
CA LYS A 469 9.39 -14.47 24.78
C LYS A 469 8.24 -13.48 24.71
N GLU A 470 8.32 -12.36 25.44
CA GLU A 470 7.34 -11.28 25.39
C GLU A 470 7.30 -10.59 24.01
N TYR A 471 8.46 -10.33 23.40
CA TYR A 471 8.56 -9.82 22.03
C TYR A 471 7.85 -10.77 21.04
N PHE A 472 8.20 -12.06 21.08
CA PHE A 472 7.61 -13.08 20.22
C PHE A 472 6.09 -13.15 20.40
N ARG A 473 5.62 -13.16 21.66
CA ARG A 473 4.20 -13.14 22.00
C ARG A 473 3.46 -11.94 21.42
N ARG A 474 4.01 -10.73 21.59
CA ARG A 474 3.42 -9.50 21.05
C ARG A 474 3.31 -9.54 19.53
N LYS A 475 4.35 -10.04 18.85
CA LYS A 475 4.38 -10.18 17.38
C LYS A 475 3.35 -11.18 16.86
N ILE A 476 3.27 -12.37 17.44
CA ILE A 476 2.29 -13.37 16.99
C ILE A 476 0.85 -12.89 17.22
N ASN A 477 0.58 -12.16 18.31
CA ASN A 477 -0.74 -11.58 18.56
C ASN A 477 -1.15 -10.61 17.45
N THR A 478 -0.22 -9.77 16.99
CA THR A 478 -0.44 -8.92 15.82
C THR A 478 -0.76 -9.74 14.57
N TYR A 479 0.05 -10.77 14.26
CA TYR A 479 -0.18 -11.60 13.07
C TYR A 479 -1.50 -12.35 13.12
N ILE A 480 -1.85 -12.95 14.25
CA ILE A 480 -3.14 -13.62 14.47
C ILE A 480 -4.28 -12.62 14.24
N MET A 481 -4.14 -11.39 14.72
CA MET A 481 -5.17 -10.38 14.57
C MET A 481 -5.36 -9.95 13.11
N ILE A 482 -4.29 -9.66 12.37
CA ILE A 482 -4.40 -9.20 10.97
C ILE A 482 -4.66 -10.36 9.98
N LEU A 483 -4.36 -11.61 10.36
CA LEU A 483 -4.62 -12.83 9.59
C LEU A 483 -5.79 -13.64 10.18
N ARG A 484 -6.66 -13.03 10.99
CA ARG A 484 -7.82 -13.71 11.58
C ARG A 484 -8.85 -14.18 10.55
N SER A 485 -9.83 -14.94 11.03
CA SER A 485 -11.00 -15.34 10.25
C SER A 485 -11.75 -14.12 9.74
N ALA A 486 -12.17 -14.21 8.49
CA ALA A 486 -12.76 -13.10 7.77
C ALA A 486 -13.73 -13.60 6.68
N VAL A 487 -14.61 -12.69 6.25
CA VAL A 487 -15.38 -12.90 5.01
C VAL A 487 -14.38 -13.11 3.86
N ASP A 488 -14.65 -14.12 3.04
CA ASP A 488 -13.77 -14.62 1.97
C ASP A 488 -12.46 -15.25 2.47
N GLY A 489 -12.33 -15.55 3.77
CA GLY A 489 -11.14 -16.17 4.34
C GLY A 489 -10.79 -17.55 3.76
N LYS A 490 -11.77 -18.25 3.15
CA LYS A 490 -11.53 -19.50 2.39
C LYS A 490 -10.64 -19.30 1.16
N GLN A 491 -10.55 -18.07 0.67
CA GLN A 491 -9.71 -17.70 -0.48
C GLN A 491 -8.29 -17.29 -0.06
N ARG A 492 -7.98 -17.23 1.24
CA ARG A 492 -6.63 -16.95 1.73
C ARG A 492 -5.80 -18.22 1.63
N GLU A 493 -4.94 -18.29 0.62
CA GLU A 493 -3.93 -19.34 0.43
C GLU A 493 -2.56 -18.97 1.04
N PHE A 494 -2.50 -17.82 1.71
CA PHE A 494 -1.27 -17.24 2.25
C PHE A 494 -0.83 -17.88 3.58
N VAL A 495 0.44 -18.28 3.66
CA VAL A 495 1.13 -18.83 4.84
C VAL A 495 2.17 -17.82 5.35
N LEU A 496 2.18 -17.61 6.67
CA LEU A 496 3.20 -16.81 7.35
C LEU A 496 3.98 -17.68 8.33
N THR A 497 5.30 -17.73 8.18
CA THR A 497 6.22 -18.33 9.14
C THR A 497 7.14 -17.27 9.74
N PHE A 498 7.09 -17.13 11.06
CA PHE A 498 7.90 -16.16 11.81
C PHE A 498 8.79 -16.90 12.81
N ASN A 499 10.10 -16.73 12.65
CA ASN A 499 11.10 -17.36 13.50
C ASN A 499 11.82 -16.30 14.36
N VAL A 500 12.03 -16.59 15.65
CA VAL A 500 12.91 -15.79 16.52
C VAL A 500 14.00 -16.69 17.07
N VAL A 501 15.25 -16.23 16.98
CA VAL A 501 16.43 -16.93 17.49
C VAL A 501 17.07 -16.07 18.56
N ALA A 502 17.18 -16.57 19.78
CA ALA A 502 17.85 -15.90 20.88
C ALA A 502 19.15 -16.64 21.22
N THR A 503 20.28 -15.94 21.16
CA THR A 503 21.60 -16.52 21.40
C THR A 503 22.33 -15.78 22.53
N VAL A 504 22.62 -16.49 23.61
CA VAL A 504 23.56 -16.03 24.64
C VAL A 504 24.73 -17.02 24.75
N SER A 505 24.56 -18.09 25.53
CA SER A 505 25.47 -19.25 25.58
C SER A 505 24.90 -20.49 24.88
N LYS A 506 23.57 -20.58 24.83
CA LYS A 506 22.80 -21.57 24.06
C LYS A 506 21.87 -20.83 23.11
N GLU A 507 21.42 -21.53 22.08
CA GLU A 507 20.45 -21.02 21.12
C GLU A 507 19.05 -21.47 21.55
N ASN A 508 18.15 -20.50 21.71
CA ASN A 508 16.73 -20.73 21.89
C ASN A 508 15.99 -20.30 20.65
N THR A 509 15.03 -21.11 20.22
CA THR A 509 14.29 -20.95 18.98
C THR A 509 12.80 -20.85 19.27
N TYR A 510 12.15 -19.87 18.65
CA TYR A 510 10.72 -19.66 18.70
C TYR A 510 10.21 -19.65 17.27
N LYS A 511 9.19 -20.44 16.98
CA LYS A 511 8.63 -20.54 15.63
C LYS A 511 7.12 -20.43 15.68
N PHE A 512 6.60 -19.57 14.83
CA PHE A 512 5.18 -19.37 14.60
C PHE A 512 4.87 -19.69 13.15
N ILE A 513 3.86 -20.54 12.91
CA ILE A 513 3.36 -20.83 11.57
C ILE A 513 1.86 -20.56 11.57
N HIS A 514 1.43 -19.69 10.67
CA HIS A 514 0.02 -19.37 10.46
C HIS A 514 -0.35 -19.74 9.02
N LYS A 515 -0.93 -20.93 8.83
CA LYS A 515 -1.45 -21.35 7.53
C LYS A 515 -2.84 -20.79 7.28
N ASN A 516 -3.72 -20.91 8.27
CA ASN A 516 -5.05 -20.35 8.25
C ASN A 516 -5.54 -20.17 9.70
N PRO A 517 -6.67 -19.49 9.95
CA PRO A 517 -7.15 -19.23 11.31
C PRO A 517 -7.47 -20.48 12.15
N GLN A 518 -7.57 -21.67 11.53
CA GLN A 518 -7.79 -22.95 12.21
C GLN A 518 -6.50 -23.77 12.36
N GLU A 519 -5.44 -23.42 11.64
CA GLU A 519 -4.15 -24.10 11.61
C GLU A 519 -3.02 -23.11 11.95
N ILE A 520 -2.87 -22.87 13.25
CA ILE A 520 -1.82 -22.04 13.83
C ILE A 520 -0.99 -22.94 14.75
N THR A 521 0.32 -22.95 14.55
CA THR A 521 1.25 -23.74 15.38
C THR A 521 2.35 -22.86 15.93
N CYS A 522 2.66 -23.05 17.22
CA CYS A 522 3.80 -22.44 17.88
C CYS A 522 4.75 -23.53 18.39
N GLU A 523 6.05 -23.30 18.22
CA GLU A 523 7.10 -24.18 18.73
C GLU A 523 8.13 -23.34 19.50
N ILE A 524 8.55 -23.84 20.67
CA ILE A 524 9.66 -23.29 21.45
C ILE A 524 10.68 -24.41 21.66
N ASP A 525 11.90 -24.21 21.16
CA ASP A 525 12.98 -25.18 21.19
C ASP A 525 12.57 -26.56 20.62
N GLY A 526 11.77 -26.52 19.55
CA GLY A 526 11.22 -27.69 18.86
C GLY A 526 10.05 -28.38 19.57
N ASN A 527 9.60 -27.87 20.72
CA ASN A 527 8.43 -28.39 21.43
C ASN A 527 7.19 -27.57 21.05
N SER A 528 6.11 -28.24 20.67
CA SER A 528 4.83 -27.56 20.39
C SER A 528 4.26 -26.95 21.68
N VAL A 529 3.78 -25.71 21.58
CA VAL A 529 3.17 -24.95 22.70
C VAL A 529 1.77 -24.52 22.31
N GLU A 530 0.79 -24.69 23.20
CA GLU A 530 -0.57 -24.23 22.94
C GLU A 530 -0.66 -22.69 23.07
N LEU A 531 -1.40 -22.04 22.17
CA LEU A 531 -1.60 -20.58 22.18
C LEU A 531 -2.15 -20.01 23.51
N PRO A 532 -3.06 -20.68 24.26
CA PRO A 532 -3.53 -20.20 25.56
C PRO A 532 -2.44 -20.17 26.63
N GLU A 533 -1.38 -20.97 26.53
CA GLU A 533 -0.26 -20.97 27.48
C GLU A 533 0.64 -19.74 27.33
N LEU A 534 0.44 -18.96 26.26
CA LEU A 534 1.10 -17.67 26.04
C LEU A 534 0.26 -16.49 26.55
N ASP A 535 -0.90 -16.72 27.16
CA ASP A 535 -1.84 -15.65 27.50
C ASP A 535 -2.33 -15.73 28.96
N GLU A 536 -1.52 -15.26 29.91
CA GLU A 536 -2.00 -15.09 31.28
C GLU A 536 -3.07 -13.99 31.41
N ASN A 537 -3.43 -13.23 30.34
CA ASN A 537 -4.50 -12.25 30.40
C ASN A 537 -5.21 -11.97 29.04
N ASN A 538 -6.29 -12.74 28.78
CA ASN A 538 -7.50 -12.41 27.98
C ASN A 538 -7.68 -12.88 26.52
N TRP A 539 -7.46 -14.16 26.25
CA TRP A 539 -8.00 -14.77 25.02
C TRP A 539 -9.53 -14.96 25.11
N ASP A 540 -10.03 -15.43 26.26
CA ASP A 540 -11.46 -15.69 26.47
C ASP A 540 -12.30 -14.40 26.42
N LYS A 541 -11.76 -13.28 26.92
CA LYS A 541 -12.45 -11.98 26.89
C LYS A 541 -12.49 -11.39 25.48
N PHE A 542 -11.49 -11.64 24.64
CA PHE A 542 -11.49 -11.22 23.24
C PHE A 542 -12.47 -12.05 22.41
N TYR A 543 -12.45 -13.39 22.57
CA TYR A 543 -13.35 -14.31 21.88
C TYR A 543 -14.83 -14.08 22.24
N GLU A 544 -15.14 -13.89 23.54
CA GLU A 544 -16.51 -13.62 23.99
C GLU A 544 -17.01 -12.21 23.63
N THR A 545 -16.15 -11.20 23.59
CA THR A 545 -16.58 -9.82 23.34
C THR A 545 -16.74 -9.49 21.84
N TYR A 546 -15.97 -10.13 20.96
CA TYR A 546 -15.87 -9.70 19.55
C TYR A 546 -16.18 -10.78 18.50
N LEU A 547 -16.21 -12.07 18.85
CA LEU A 547 -16.41 -13.15 17.87
C LEU A 547 -17.67 -14.00 18.11
N LYS A 548 -18.37 -13.82 19.25
CA LYS A 548 -19.61 -14.55 19.59
C LYS A 548 -20.91 -13.84 19.18
N ASN A 549 -20.84 -12.61 18.64
CA ASN A 549 -22.00 -11.81 18.25
C ASN A 549 -22.07 -11.57 16.73
N ASP A 550 -21.95 -12.63 15.93
CA ASP A 550 -22.48 -12.68 14.55
C ASP A 550 -23.41 -13.90 14.41
#